data_AF-A0A7W3Z5N9-F1
#
_entry.id   AF-A0A7W3Z5N9-F1
#
_cell.length_a   1.000
_cell.length_b   1.000
_cell.length_c   1.000
_cell.angle_alpha   90.00
_cell.angle_beta   90.00
_cell.angle_gamma   90.00
#
_symmetry.space_group_name_H-M   'P 1'
#
loop_
_entity.id
_entity.type
_entity.pdbx_description
1 polymer ?
#
loop_
_entity_poly.entity_id
_entity_poly.type
_entity_poly.pdbx_seq_one_letter_code
_entity_poly.pdbx_strand_id
1 'polypeptide(L)' 'MNEAKQEILNIIANYCKENPNQRFAQILFNLNINEFKEGSEEIRDIYDDSDQKILERLQERIKQLKNK' A
#
# COMPACT_ATOMS: atom_id res chain seq x y z
N MET A 1 -15.64 10.66 3.56
CA MET A 1 -14.43 9.84 3.77
C MET A 1 -14.66 9.01 5.01
N ASN A 2 -14.45 7.69 4.95
CA ASN A 2 -14.53 6.85 6.15
C ASN A 2 -13.16 6.81 6.85
N GLU A 3 -13.14 6.28 8.08
CA GLU A 3 -11.93 6.21 8.90
C GLU A 3 -10.82 5.41 8.22
N ALA A 4 -11.16 4.27 7.60
CA ALA A 4 -10.19 3.44 6.88
C ALA A 4 -9.50 4.20 5.73
N LYS A 5 -10.25 4.92 4.89
CA LYS A 5 -9.68 5.76 3.82
C LYS A 5 -8.76 6.83 4.36
N GLN A 6 -9.13 7.50 5.46
CA GLN A 6 -8.29 8.52 6.07
C GLN A 6 -6.97 7.91 6.57
N GLU A 7 -7.03 6.73 7.19
CA GLU A 7 -5.84 6.06 7.70
C GLU A 7 -4.93 5.56 6.59
N ILE A 8 -5.48 5.03 5.50
CA ILE A 8 -4.73 4.69 4.28
C ILE A 8 -3.95 5.92 3.78
N LEU A 9 -4.60 7.07 3.67
CA LEU A 9 -3.96 8.31 3.21
C LEU A 9 -2.85 8.76 4.17
N ASN A 10 -3.05 8.62 5.48
CA ASN A 10 -2.04 8.94 6.48
C ASN A 10 -0.79 8.05 6.31
N ILE A 11 -0.99 6.74 6.12
CA ILE A 11 0.11 5.78 5.91
C ILE A 11 0.89 6.13 4.64
N ILE A 12 0.19 6.36 3.52
CA ILE A 12 0.83 6.73 2.25
C ILE A 12 1.61 8.03 2.41
N ALA A 13 1.01 9.06 3.01
CA ALA A 13 1.66 10.36 3.20
C ALA A 13 2.92 10.25 4.07
N ASN A 14 2.89 9.45 5.13
CA ASN A 14 4.05 9.22 5.98
C ASN A 14 5.15 8.47 5.22
N TYR A 15 4.80 7.42 4.48
CA TYR A 15 5.77 6.66 3.67
C TYR A 15 6.42 7.54 2.58
N CYS A 16 5.65 8.43 1.95
CA CYS A 16 6.16 9.42 1.00
C CYS A 16 7.21 10.34 1.64
N LYS A 17 6.96 10.82 2.87
CA LYS A 17 7.91 11.68 3.59
C LYS A 17 9.20 10.95 3.95
N GLU A 18 9.09 9.67 4.30
CA GLU A 18 10.24 8.80 4.59
C GLU A 18 11.04 8.43 3.33
N ASN A 19 10.40 8.46 2.15
CA ASN A 19 10.98 8.01 0.89
C ASN A 19 10.87 9.09 -0.22
N PRO A 20 11.43 10.31 -0.02
CA PRO A 20 11.19 11.45 -0.92
C PRO A 20 11.72 11.25 -2.34
N ASN A 21 12.67 10.34 -2.54
CA ASN A 21 13.26 10.05 -3.84
C ASN A 21 12.47 9.00 -4.65
N GLN A 22 11.50 8.32 -4.03
CA GLN A 22 10.67 7.34 -4.74
C GLN A 22 9.53 8.05 -5.49
N ARG A 23 9.26 7.61 -6.71
CA ARG A 23 8.09 8.10 -7.47
C ARG A 23 6.82 7.62 -6.78
N PHE A 24 5.74 8.41 -6.85
CA PHE A 24 4.48 8.08 -6.18
C PHE A 24 3.94 6.69 -6.54
N ALA A 25 3.93 6.31 -7.82
CA ALA A 25 3.51 4.97 -8.23
C ALA A 25 4.39 3.86 -7.62
N GLN A 26 5.70 4.07 -7.52
CA GLN A 26 6.61 3.13 -6.86
C GLN A 26 6.28 2.98 -5.37
N ILE A 27 5.89 4.07 -4.70
CA ILE A 27 5.43 4.03 -3.31
C ILE A 27 4.18 3.16 -3.17
N LEU A 28 3.18 3.35 -4.04
CA LEU A 28 1.96 2.53 -4.02
C LEU A 28 2.26 1.04 -4.21
N PHE A 29 3.21 0.70 -5.09
CA PHE A 29 3.68 -0.67 -5.29
C PHE A 29 4.46 -1.21 -4.09
N ASN A 30 5.38 -0.43 -3.52
CA ASN A 30 6.19 -0.83 -2.36
C ASN A 30 5.33 -1.09 -1.11
N LEU A 31 4.21 -0.38 -1.02
CA LEU A 31 3.16 -0.54 -0.01
C LEU A 31 2.16 -1.65 -0.33
N ASN A 32 2.33 -2.38 -1.44
CA ASN A 32 1.42 -3.43 -1.91
C ASN A 32 -0.02 -2.95 -2.13
N ILE A 33 -0.26 -1.66 -2.36
CA ILE A 33 -1.60 -1.17 -2.76
C ILE A 33 -1.91 -1.70 -4.16
N ASN A 34 -0.96 -1.50 -5.06
CA ASN A 34 -0.87 -2.19 -6.34
C ASN A 34 0.17 -3.29 -6.21
N GLU A 35 -0.09 -4.47 -6.76
CA GLU A 35 0.86 -5.57 -6.75
C GLU A 35 0.71 -6.42 -8.00
N PHE A 36 1.75 -7.18 -8.32
CA PHE A 36 1.67 -8.23 -9.33
C PHE A 36 0.93 -9.44 -8.74
N LYS A 37 0.23 -10.18 -9.59
CA LYS A 37 -0.27 -11.51 -9.24
C LYS A 37 0.92 -12.42 -8.95
N GLU A 38 0.75 -13.36 -8.02
CA GLU A 38 1.81 -14.30 -7.66
C GLU A 38 2.24 -15.11 -8.89
N GLY A 39 3.55 -15.09 -9.20
CA GLY A 39 4.12 -15.80 -10.34
C GLY A 39 3.78 -15.21 -11.72
N SER A 40 3.28 -13.97 -11.80
CA SER A 40 2.91 -13.32 -13.06
C SER A 40 3.35 -11.85 -13.08
N GLU A 41 3.54 -11.29 -14.28
CA GLU A 41 3.78 -9.86 -14.50
C GLU A 41 2.47 -9.05 -14.63
N GLU A 42 1.32 -9.72 -14.49
CA GLU A 42 0.02 -9.06 -14.49
C GLU A 42 -0.25 -8.34 -13.17
N ILE A 43 -0.85 -7.15 -13.25
CA ILE A 43 -1.34 -6.44 -12.07
C ILE A 43 -2.53 -7.21 -11.49
N ARG A 44 -2.51 -7.39 -10.17
CA ARG A 44 -3.63 -7.96 -9.42
C ARG A 44 -4.85 -7.03 -9.51
N ASP A 45 -6.02 -7.63 -9.73
CA ASP A 45 -7.28 -6.90 -9.64
C ASP A 45 -7.60 -6.51 -8.19
N ILE A 46 -7.97 -5.24 -8.00
CA ILE A 46 -8.31 -4.64 -6.70
C ILE A 46 -9.76 -4.14 -6.64
N TYR A 47 -10.59 -4.43 -7.65
CA TYR A 47 -11.97 -3.95 -7.75
C TYR A 47 -12.81 -4.29 -6.51
N ASP A 48 -12.66 -5.52 -5.98
CA ASP A 48 -13.39 -6.00 -4.80
C ASP A 48 -12.65 -5.79 -3.46
N ASP A 49 -11.52 -5.08 -3.45
CA ASP A 49 -10.82 -4.80 -2.20
C ASP A 49 -11.52 -3.66 -1.44
N SER A 50 -12.10 -3.99 -0.30
CA SER A 50 -12.66 -3.00 0.61
C SER A 50 -11.57 -2.13 1.23
N ASP A 51 -11.91 -0.89 1.61
CA ASP A 51 -10.99 0.02 2.30
C ASP A 51 -10.35 -0.66 3.53
N GLN A 52 -11.14 -1.45 4.28
CA GLN A 52 -10.68 -2.15 5.47
C GLN A 52 -9.60 -3.20 5.13
N LYS A 53 -9.83 -4.00 4.08
CA LYS A 53 -8.87 -5.02 3.62
C LYS A 53 -7.59 -4.39 3.09
N ILE A 54 -7.68 -3.24 2.42
CA ILE A 54 -6.50 -2.47 1.97
C ILE A 54 -5.70 -1.98 3.19
N LEU A 55 -6.39 -1.44 4.20
CA LEU A 55 -5.74 -0.96 5.43
C LEU A 55 -5.01 -2.08 6.18
N GLU A 56 -5.64 -3.26 6.32
CA GLU A 56 -5.01 -4.43 6.95
C GLU A 56 -3.74 -4.86 6.22
N ARG A 57 -3.81 -4.98 4.88
CA ARG A 57 -2.64 -5.30 4.03
C ARG A 57 -1.52 -4.28 4.18
N LEU A 58 -1.85 -2.99 4.22
CA LEU A 58 -0.89 -1.91 4.44
C LEU A 58 -0.20 -2.02 5.81
N GLN A 59 -0.96 -2.27 6.87
CA GLN A 59 -0.42 -2.40 8.22
C GLN A 59 0.54 -3.59 8.33
N GLU A 60 0.17 -4.74 7.76
CA GLU A 60 1.04 -5.91 7.66
C GLU A 60 2.32 -5.60 6.88
N ARG A 61 2.18 -4.93 5.73
CA ARG A 61 3.31 -4.55 4.88
C ARG A 61 4.28 -3.62 5.60
N ILE A 62 3.79 -2.58 6.27
CA ILE A 62 4.62 -1.67 7.07
C ILE A 62 5.38 -2.43 8.17
N LYS A 63 4.73 -3.39 8.84
CA LYS A 63 5.38 -4.22 9.85
C LYS A 63 6.52 -5.06 9.24
N GLN A 64 6.31 -5.64 8.06
CA GLN A 64 7.35 -6.40 7.35
C GLN A 64 8.54 -5.50 6.95
N LEU A 65 8.28 -4.27 6.51
CA LEU A 65 9.33 -3.33 6.11
C LEU A 65 10.18 -2.85 7.30
N LYS A 66 9.59 -2.72 8.49
CA LYS A 66 10.32 -2.32 9.71
C LYS A 66 11.16 -3.42 10.34
N ASN A 67 10.86 -4.68 10.03
CA ASN A 67 11.56 -5.85 10.57
C ASN A 67 12.66 -6.38 9.62
N LYS A 68 12.95 -5.66 8.53
CA LYS A 68 14.04 -5.92 7.59
C LYS A 68 15.20 -4.98 7.88
#